data_AF-A0A5C3KCI4-F1
#
_entry.id   AF-A0A5C3KCI4-F1
#
_cell.length_a   1.000
_cell.length_b   1.000
_cell.length_c   1.000
_cell.angle_alpha   90.00
_cell.angle_beta   90.00
_cell.angle_gamma   90.00
#
_symmetry.space_group_name_H-M   'P 1'
#
loop_
_entity.id
_entity.type
_entity.pdbx_description
1 polymer ?
#
loop_
_entity_poly.entity_id
_entity_poly.type
_entity_poly.pdbx_seq_one_letter_code
_entity_poly.pdbx_strand_id
1 'polypeptide(L)'
;MAELFDGVDLSALFLDRPNITFAWDRNDSLFRSGEMNKLYFKAFCVNPPKDECFEPCPNTDVTGVGSQISTYITSIAFAIVIWYIPWMGRPMLYAHLSVIYSLMIAALVCILKTELTQNDGIFILVSVASPATLYMWYLTIISCWNPERFPIEKKNKGKSIEVHILRFVSMVSLAFEIALVCVMYVPSEAISFSQPACNKDFGMEMWFNIVWMLPFALQTTATVIVFFIAMCLCWLWTLRRGYKVPDLYKLTQPDEMDEKIYTRAPRVDLVTWTERILMDTYPDFMSPTLATCIVTVLQLLVVPSLILYPTPENIGGWLILAFGCFRERPRPGANPWKVYGLRIVFLLCMAVVVIASALFSPLPLPSIPDATIFFMACTVVVWSFRNFTSGNMRYFLPPLVIILVLGTMVTNVFLWVLGSPNAFAPPKTLEFPEGTPPEVIERVTDAQSLSFINHFMITMVTFSNWFILWCSTAFWAAKTYPSLRELIGGIFDRAHILKFSIVVAAPMIIWIQACNGSNPTDSFDLNFGQIFSLIVSFVTIVTLLDEAKQIKRPVWAAVFFSRR
;
A
#
# COMPACT_ATOMS: atom_id res chain seq x y z
N MET A 1 50.50 -10.96 49.73
CA MET A 1 49.68 -10.65 48.52
C MET A 1 49.54 -9.13 48.29
N ALA A 2 50.34 -8.30 48.98
CA ALA A 2 50.42 -6.84 48.85
C ALA A 2 51.86 -6.35 48.60
N GLU A 3 52.75 -7.22 48.10
CA GLU A 3 54.15 -6.92 47.78
C GLU A 3 54.50 -7.31 46.33
N LEU A 4 53.49 -7.37 45.43
CA LEU A 4 53.70 -7.68 44.01
C LEU A 4 53.42 -6.48 43.09
N PHE A 5 53.28 -5.27 43.63
CA PHE A 5 52.91 -4.07 42.88
C PHE A 5 53.77 -2.83 43.19
N ASP A 6 54.95 -3.00 43.81
CA ASP A 6 55.95 -1.92 43.90
C ASP A 6 56.95 -2.08 42.76
N GLY A 7 56.67 -1.41 41.63
CA GLY A 7 57.60 -1.36 40.50
C GLY A 7 56.99 -1.25 39.11
N VAL A 8 55.66 -1.19 38.99
CA VAL A 8 55.02 -0.88 37.69
C VAL A 8 54.67 0.60 37.68
N ASP A 9 55.45 1.36 36.93
CA ASP A 9 55.16 2.76 36.61
C ASP A 9 53.86 2.83 35.79
N LEU A 10 52.74 3.02 36.49
CA LEU A 10 51.40 3.18 35.93
C LEU A 10 51.25 4.45 35.07
N SER A 11 52.25 5.34 35.04
CA SER A 11 52.25 6.48 34.12
C SER A 11 52.51 6.06 32.66
N ALA A 12 53.18 4.93 32.43
CA ALA A 12 53.41 4.39 31.08
C ALA A 12 52.19 3.69 30.48
N LEU A 13 51.19 3.31 31.30
CA LEU A 13 49.97 2.63 30.84
C LEU A 13 48.82 3.58 30.48
N PHE A 14 48.98 4.89 30.74
CA PHE A 14 48.01 5.94 30.37
C PHE A 14 48.51 6.89 29.26
N LEU A 15 49.73 6.70 28.76
CA LEU A 15 50.34 7.58 27.76
C LEU A 15 50.43 7.02 26.34
N ASP A 16 50.11 5.74 26.14
CA ASP A 16 49.93 5.19 24.80
C ASP A 16 48.44 5.07 24.49
N ARG A 17 47.75 6.23 24.42
CA ARG A 17 46.61 6.28 23.51
C ARG A 17 47.21 6.04 22.14
N PRO A 18 46.91 4.94 21.41
CA PRO A 18 47.21 4.93 20.00
C PRO A 18 46.62 6.22 19.46
N ASN A 19 47.48 7.05 18.90
CA ASN A 19 47.07 8.29 18.26
C ASN A 19 46.34 7.84 16.99
N ILE A 20 45.10 7.38 17.16
CA ILE A 20 44.17 7.09 16.09
C ILE A 20 43.66 8.46 15.63
N THR A 21 44.58 9.31 15.18
CA THR A 21 44.24 10.40 14.28
C THR A 21 43.88 9.73 12.97
N PHE A 22 42.62 9.32 12.84
CA PHE A 22 42.00 9.21 11.53
C PHE A 22 41.93 10.64 10.99
N ALA A 23 43.04 11.10 10.41
CA ALA A 23 42.98 12.24 9.53
C ALA A 23 42.05 11.82 8.38
N TRP A 24 41.07 12.65 8.07
CA TRP A 24 40.31 12.52 6.84
C TRP A 24 41.30 12.70 5.70
N ASP A 25 41.89 11.58 5.24
CA ASP A 25 42.79 11.61 4.10
C ASP A 25 41.90 11.78 2.88
N ARG A 26 41.76 13.03 2.45
CA ARG A 26 41.13 13.44 1.18
C ARG A 26 41.94 12.94 -0.02
N ASN A 27 42.84 11.98 0.16
CA ASN A 27 43.43 11.21 -0.92
C ASN A 27 42.37 10.30 -1.53
N ASP A 28 41.92 10.79 -2.67
CA ASP A 28 40.94 10.30 -3.62
C ASP A 28 41.08 8.82 -4.01
N SER A 29 42.14 8.11 -3.63
CA SER A 29 42.40 6.69 -3.94
C SER A 29 41.88 5.68 -2.91
N LEU A 30 41.73 6.07 -1.64
CA LEU A 30 41.23 5.18 -0.57
C LEU A 30 39.71 5.27 -0.40
N PHE A 31 39.13 6.42 -0.76
CA PHE A 31 37.70 6.60 -0.99
C PHE A 31 37.16 5.58 -2.02
N ARG A 32 38.01 5.16 -2.99
CA ARG A 32 37.69 4.23 -4.09
C ARG A 32 37.50 2.76 -3.67
N SER A 33 37.89 2.37 -2.45
CA SER A 33 37.78 0.97 -1.99
C SER A 33 36.49 0.65 -1.23
N GLY A 34 35.70 1.65 -0.82
CA GLY A 34 34.46 1.47 -0.05
C GLY A 34 34.62 0.90 1.38
N GLU A 35 35.74 0.25 1.70
CA GLU A 35 35.97 -0.42 2.98
C GLU A 35 36.53 0.53 4.06
N MET A 36 37.42 1.47 3.73
CA MET A 36 37.92 2.47 4.69
C MET A 36 36.87 3.53 5.07
N ASN A 37 35.93 3.85 4.17
CA ASN A 37 34.88 4.84 4.44
C ASN A 37 33.81 4.34 5.42
N LYS A 38 33.54 3.02 5.50
CA LYS A 38 32.57 2.49 6.48
C LYS A 38 33.10 2.58 7.90
N LEU A 39 34.38 2.30 8.13
CA LEU A 39 35.02 2.44 9.44
C LEU A 39 35.13 3.91 9.85
N TYR A 40 35.50 4.80 8.92
CA TYR A 40 35.55 6.24 9.17
C TYR A 40 34.15 6.80 9.44
N PHE A 41 33.15 6.47 8.63
CA PHE A 41 31.77 6.90 8.85
C PHE A 41 31.21 6.34 10.17
N LYS A 42 31.50 5.08 10.49
CA LYS A 42 31.17 4.49 11.79
C LYS A 42 31.86 5.24 12.94
N ALA A 43 33.13 5.62 12.79
CA ALA A 43 33.86 6.41 13.78
C ALA A 43 33.34 7.85 13.90
N PHE A 44 32.99 8.49 12.79
CA PHE A 44 32.31 9.78 12.72
C PHE A 44 30.98 9.73 13.48
N CYS A 45 30.22 8.65 13.32
CA CYS A 45 28.95 8.44 14.00
C CYS A 45 29.07 8.16 15.50
N VAL A 46 30.25 7.83 16.01
CA VAL A 46 30.48 7.75 17.47
C VAL A 46 30.50 9.15 18.10
N ASN A 47 30.97 10.17 17.38
CA ASN A 47 31.03 11.54 17.89
C ASN A 47 30.98 12.57 16.74
N PRO A 48 29.80 12.82 16.16
CA PRO A 48 29.70 13.69 15.00
C PRO A 48 29.90 15.16 15.39
N PRO A 49 30.62 15.95 14.57
CA PRO A 49 30.78 17.39 14.78
C PRO A 49 29.43 18.11 14.68
N LYS A 50 29.31 19.23 15.41
CA LYS A 50 28.06 20.00 15.49
C LYS A 50 27.77 20.83 14.24
N ASP A 51 28.81 21.25 13.53
CA ASP A 51 28.73 22.28 12.48
C ASP A 51 28.80 21.71 11.06
N GLU A 52 29.16 20.43 10.91
CA GLU A 52 29.31 19.76 9.61
C GLU A 52 28.40 18.53 9.52
N CYS A 53 27.73 18.37 8.38
CA CYS A 53 26.99 17.18 8.04
C CYS A 53 27.50 16.61 6.71
N PHE A 54 27.97 15.36 6.73
CA PHE A 54 28.26 14.60 5.52
C PHE A 54 27.06 13.74 5.14
N GLU A 55 26.61 12.91 6.08
CA GLU A 55 25.43 12.05 5.94
C GLU A 55 24.84 11.79 7.35
N PRO A 56 23.53 11.55 7.47
CA PRO A 56 22.90 11.20 8.75
C PRO A 56 23.43 9.86 9.28
N CYS A 57 23.78 9.82 10.55
CA CYS A 57 24.31 8.60 11.17
C CYS A 57 23.21 7.56 11.42
N PRO A 58 23.40 6.29 11.00
CA PRO A 58 22.47 5.21 11.32
C PRO A 58 22.31 5.01 12.81
N ASN A 59 21.06 4.86 13.24
CA ASN A 59 20.72 4.14 14.45
C ASN A 59 20.11 2.78 14.10
N THR A 60 20.96 1.78 13.88
CA THR A 60 20.53 0.44 13.42
C THR A 60 19.56 -0.27 14.37
N ASP A 61 19.53 0.12 15.66
CA ASP A 61 18.56 -0.42 16.63
C ASP A 61 17.13 0.05 16.34
N VAL A 62 16.99 1.28 15.84
CA VAL A 62 15.71 1.92 15.57
C VAL A 62 15.32 1.78 14.10
N THR A 63 16.20 2.22 13.19
CA THR A 63 15.94 2.34 11.75
C THR A 63 16.42 1.14 10.95
N GLY A 64 17.06 0.15 11.53
CA GLY A 64 17.61 -0.92 10.71
C GLY A 64 16.53 -1.86 10.13
N VAL A 65 16.90 -2.55 9.05
CA VAL A 65 16.01 -3.34 8.17
C VAL A 65 15.14 -4.37 8.91
N GLY A 66 15.67 -5.04 9.94
CA GLY A 66 14.88 -6.07 10.66
C GLY A 66 13.71 -5.49 11.47
N SER A 67 13.90 -4.32 12.09
CA SER A 67 12.84 -3.59 12.81
C SER A 67 11.76 -3.10 11.84
N GLN A 68 12.16 -2.64 10.66
CA GLN A 68 11.23 -2.22 9.59
C GLN A 68 10.35 -3.39 9.12
N ILE A 69 10.97 -4.48 8.67
CA ILE A 69 10.27 -5.68 8.19
C ILE A 69 9.31 -6.20 9.27
N SER A 70 9.78 -6.23 10.52
CA SER A 70 8.95 -6.65 11.65
C SER A 70 7.71 -5.78 11.80
N THR A 71 7.88 -4.45 11.85
CA THR A 71 6.79 -3.49 12.02
C THR A 71 5.80 -3.58 10.84
N TYR A 72 6.30 -3.82 9.62
CA TYR A 72 5.46 -4.00 8.43
C TYR A 72 4.59 -5.25 8.54
N ILE A 73 5.18 -6.38 8.88
CA ILE A 73 4.48 -7.67 9.02
C ILE A 73 3.41 -7.58 10.12
N THR A 74 3.76 -7.08 11.30
CA THR A 74 2.82 -7.03 12.43
C THR A 74 1.69 -6.05 12.19
N SER A 75 1.95 -4.90 11.56
CA SER A 75 0.91 -3.91 11.24
C SER A 75 -0.12 -4.45 10.24
N ILE A 76 0.35 -5.14 9.18
CA ILE A 76 -0.53 -5.78 8.19
C ILE A 76 -1.34 -6.91 8.85
N ALA A 77 -0.67 -7.79 9.60
CA ALA A 77 -1.33 -8.90 10.29
C ALA A 77 -2.40 -8.41 11.27
N PHE A 78 -2.09 -7.38 12.06
CA PHE A 78 -3.03 -6.80 13.01
C PHE A 78 -4.23 -6.14 12.31
N ALA A 79 -4.02 -5.43 11.19
CA ALA A 79 -5.12 -4.87 10.41
C ALA A 79 -6.03 -5.95 9.80
N ILE A 80 -5.45 -7.05 9.27
CA ILE A 80 -6.23 -8.22 8.81
C ILE A 80 -7.09 -8.76 9.95
N VAL A 81 -6.49 -8.96 11.12
CA VAL A 81 -7.14 -9.57 12.27
C VAL A 81 -8.31 -8.72 12.77
N ILE A 82 -8.12 -7.41 12.94
CA ILE A 82 -9.20 -6.52 13.38
C ILE A 82 -10.39 -6.55 12.40
N TRP A 83 -10.13 -6.66 11.10
CA TRP A 83 -11.16 -6.55 10.06
C TRP A 83 -11.84 -7.87 9.72
N TYR A 84 -11.12 -8.99 9.77
CA TYR A 84 -11.59 -10.28 9.23
C TYR A 84 -11.58 -11.43 10.25
N ILE A 85 -10.79 -11.34 11.31
CA ILE A 85 -10.59 -12.45 12.28
C ILE A 85 -10.73 -11.90 13.71
N PRO A 86 -11.89 -11.35 14.10
CA PRO A 86 -12.04 -10.57 15.34
C PRO A 86 -11.74 -11.39 16.61
N TRP A 87 -11.91 -12.71 16.59
CA TRP A 87 -11.56 -13.59 17.71
C TRP A 87 -10.04 -13.63 18.00
N MET A 88 -9.21 -13.36 16.99
CA MET A 88 -7.76 -13.20 17.12
C MET A 88 -7.34 -11.80 17.54
N GLY A 89 -8.29 -10.87 17.72
CA GLY A 89 -8.01 -9.48 18.06
C GLY A 89 -7.18 -9.33 19.34
N ARG A 90 -7.41 -10.18 20.34
CA ARG A 90 -6.70 -10.16 21.63
C ARG A 90 -5.20 -10.45 21.49
N PRO A 91 -4.74 -11.64 21.03
CA PRO A 91 -3.31 -11.93 20.92
C PRO A 91 -2.59 -10.98 19.96
N MET A 92 -3.26 -10.54 18.88
CA MET A 92 -2.64 -9.66 17.88
C MET A 92 -2.50 -8.22 18.36
N LEU A 93 -3.44 -7.74 19.17
CA LEU A 93 -3.31 -6.43 19.83
C LEU A 93 -2.10 -6.41 20.78
N TYR A 94 -1.86 -7.49 21.54
CA TYR A 94 -0.68 -7.59 22.39
C TYR A 94 0.61 -7.56 21.56
N ALA A 95 0.70 -8.38 20.51
CA ALA A 95 1.87 -8.42 19.63
C ALA A 95 2.16 -7.05 19.00
N HIS A 96 1.13 -6.37 18.47
CA HIS A 96 1.26 -5.06 17.85
C HIS A 96 1.68 -3.98 18.85
N LEU A 97 1.05 -3.94 20.04
CA LEU A 97 1.45 -3.02 21.11
C LEU A 97 2.89 -3.27 21.57
N SER A 98 3.33 -4.53 21.69
CA SER A 98 4.72 -4.85 22.05
C SER A 98 5.73 -4.27 21.07
N VAL A 99 5.47 -4.33 19.76
CA VAL A 99 6.37 -3.75 18.74
C VAL A 99 6.38 -2.22 18.84
N ILE A 100 5.22 -1.56 18.92
CA ILE A 100 5.13 -0.10 19.05
C ILE A 100 5.87 0.39 20.29
N TYR A 101 5.62 -0.24 21.44
CA TYR A 101 6.26 0.16 22.69
C TYR A 101 7.76 -0.08 22.68
N SER A 102 8.25 -1.11 21.98
CA SER A 102 9.69 -1.33 21.81
C SER A 102 10.32 -0.16 21.06
N LEU A 103 9.70 0.32 19.98
CA LEU A 103 10.16 1.50 19.24
C LEU A 103 10.08 2.79 20.07
N MET A 104 8.97 3.01 20.79
CA MET A 104 8.79 4.19 21.65
C MET A 104 9.81 4.25 22.79
N ILE A 105 10.07 3.11 23.44
CA ILE A 105 11.05 3.03 24.54
C ILE A 105 12.47 3.24 23.98
N ALA A 106 12.80 2.63 22.83
CA ALA A 106 14.08 2.85 22.17
C ALA A 106 14.29 4.33 21.82
N ALA A 107 13.26 4.98 21.25
CA ALA A 107 13.25 6.41 20.95
C ALA A 107 13.49 7.25 22.22
N LEU A 108 12.75 6.96 23.29
CA LEU A 108 12.87 7.67 24.57
C LEU A 108 14.29 7.56 25.13
N VAL A 109 14.87 6.35 25.14
CA VAL A 109 16.24 6.13 25.62
C VAL A 109 17.25 6.90 24.76
N CYS A 110 17.08 6.92 23.43
CA CYS A 110 17.95 7.67 22.53
C CYS A 110 17.83 9.18 22.74
N ILE A 111 16.62 9.71 22.99
CA ILE A 111 16.40 11.13 23.31
C ILE A 111 17.08 11.49 24.62
N LEU A 112 16.90 10.68 25.67
CA LEU A 112 17.51 10.92 26.98
C LEU A 112 19.04 10.90 26.95
N LYS A 113 19.63 10.16 26.01
CA LYS A 113 21.08 10.12 25.76
C LYS A 113 21.57 11.13 24.73
N THR A 114 20.68 11.93 24.12
CA THR A 114 21.01 12.84 23.00
C THR A 114 21.63 12.13 21.79
N GLU A 115 21.32 10.85 21.61
CA GLU A 115 21.83 9.98 20.53
C GLU A 115 20.84 9.87 19.36
N LEU A 116 19.61 10.39 19.49
CA LEU A 116 18.59 10.33 18.45
C LEU A 116 18.87 11.39 17.37
N THR A 117 19.06 10.95 16.12
CA THR A 117 19.08 11.87 14.97
C THR A 117 17.65 12.28 14.64
N GLN A 118 17.47 13.46 14.03
CA GLN A 118 16.14 13.87 13.62
C GLN A 118 15.51 12.94 12.58
N ASN A 119 16.32 12.34 11.70
CA ASN A 119 15.85 11.40 10.69
C ASN A 119 15.34 10.09 11.32
N ASP A 120 16.06 9.54 12.30
CA ASP A 120 15.58 8.38 13.06
C ASP A 120 14.29 8.72 13.82
N GLY A 121 14.17 9.94 14.35
CA GLY A 121 12.94 10.44 14.96
C GLY A 121 11.76 10.49 13.98
N ILE A 122 11.97 10.97 12.74
CA ILE A 122 10.93 11.03 11.71
C ILE A 122 10.52 9.61 11.32
N PHE A 123 11.49 8.70 11.15
CA PHE A 123 11.20 7.30 10.91
C PHE A 123 10.34 6.69 12.03
N ILE A 124 10.64 6.96 13.30
CA ILE A 124 9.84 6.47 14.43
C ILE A 124 8.42 7.03 14.35
N LEU A 125 8.25 8.34 14.13
CA LEU A 125 6.94 8.97 14.00
C LEU A 125 6.11 8.30 12.90
N VAL A 126 6.69 8.18 11.70
CA VAL A 126 6.00 7.52 10.59
C VAL A 126 5.68 6.07 10.97
N SER A 127 6.66 5.31 11.48
CA SER A 127 6.51 3.89 11.81
C SER A 127 5.45 3.60 12.88
N VAL A 128 5.41 4.41 13.94
CA VAL A 128 4.43 4.29 15.01
C VAL A 128 3.04 4.66 14.50
N ALA A 129 2.92 5.75 13.74
CA ALA A 129 1.68 6.25 13.16
C ALA A 129 1.18 5.43 11.96
N SER A 130 1.41 4.11 11.96
CA SER A 130 0.88 3.18 10.96
C SER A 130 -0.66 3.22 10.91
N PRO A 131 -1.29 2.88 9.78
CA PRO A 131 -2.74 2.88 9.65
C PRO A 131 -3.44 2.00 10.71
N ALA A 132 -2.82 0.89 11.11
CA ALA A 132 -3.35 0.02 12.16
C ALA A 132 -3.33 0.70 13.54
N THR A 133 -2.25 1.41 13.87
CA THR A 133 -2.13 2.17 15.12
C THR A 133 -3.12 3.32 15.16
N LEU A 134 -3.26 4.09 14.08
CA LEU A 134 -4.26 5.14 13.97
C LEU A 134 -5.69 4.61 14.18
N TYR A 135 -6.01 3.47 13.55
CA TYR A 135 -7.31 2.83 13.74
C TYR A 135 -7.51 2.32 15.17
N MET A 136 -6.45 1.77 15.79
CA MET A 136 -6.48 1.36 17.19
C MET A 136 -6.72 2.54 18.14
N TRP A 137 -6.06 3.68 17.93
CA TRP A 137 -6.31 4.91 18.71
C TRP A 137 -7.73 5.40 18.52
N TYR A 138 -8.24 5.42 17.29
CA TYR A 138 -9.63 5.76 16.98
C TYR A 138 -10.63 4.85 17.74
N LEU A 139 -10.44 3.52 17.67
CA LEU A 139 -11.29 2.57 18.38
C LEU A 139 -11.17 2.72 19.89
N THR A 140 -9.97 3.01 20.41
CA THR A 140 -9.71 3.23 21.84
C THR A 140 -10.46 4.45 22.34
N ILE A 141 -10.34 5.59 21.63
CA ILE A 141 -11.04 6.84 21.94
C ILE A 141 -12.56 6.60 21.96
N ILE A 142 -13.13 6.03 20.90
CA ILE A 142 -14.58 5.74 20.86
C ILE A 142 -15.00 4.78 21.97
N SER A 143 -14.13 3.84 22.34
CA SER A 143 -14.44 2.86 23.39
C SER A 143 -14.60 3.45 24.79
N CYS A 144 -14.14 4.70 25.00
CA CYS A 144 -14.42 5.46 26.22
C CYS A 144 -15.92 5.73 26.40
N TRP A 145 -16.65 5.97 25.30
CA TRP A 145 -18.11 6.17 25.32
C TRP A 145 -18.90 4.90 25.00
N ASN A 146 -18.38 4.05 24.12
CA ASN A 146 -19.03 2.78 23.76
C ASN A 146 -18.05 1.61 23.95
N PRO A 147 -18.04 0.97 25.14
CA PRO A 147 -17.06 -0.05 25.45
C PRO A 147 -17.02 -1.23 24.49
N GLU A 148 -18.13 -1.52 23.80
CA GLU A 148 -18.26 -2.63 22.85
C GLU A 148 -17.39 -2.47 21.60
N ARG A 149 -17.01 -1.24 21.25
CA ARG A 149 -16.20 -0.94 20.05
C ARG A 149 -14.73 -1.31 20.18
N PHE A 150 -14.23 -1.62 21.38
CA PHE A 150 -12.84 -2.02 21.57
C PHE A 150 -12.55 -3.39 20.93
N PRO A 151 -11.41 -3.58 20.22
CA PRO A 151 -11.11 -4.76 19.40
C PRO A 151 -10.70 -6.01 20.20
N ILE A 152 -11.46 -6.32 21.25
CA ILE A 152 -11.32 -7.55 22.06
C ILE A 152 -12.71 -8.12 22.29
N GLU A 153 -12.90 -9.40 21.97
CA GLU A 153 -14.12 -10.12 22.31
C GLU A 153 -14.12 -10.52 23.80
N LYS A 154 -14.99 -9.90 24.60
CA LYS A 154 -15.19 -10.23 26.01
C LYS A 154 -16.63 -9.93 26.41
N LYS A 155 -17.24 -10.82 27.20
CA LYS A 155 -18.66 -10.74 27.59
C LYS A 155 -19.04 -9.41 28.27
N ASN A 156 -18.15 -8.85 29.10
CA ASN A 156 -18.36 -7.59 29.81
C ASN A 156 -17.15 -6.66 29.64
N LYS A 157 -17.07 -5.96 28.51
CA LYS A 157 -15.91 -5.08 28.20
C LYS A 157 -15.77 -3.92 29.20
N GLY A 158 -16.89 -3.32 29.63
CA GLY A 158 -16.89 -2.15 30.53
C GLY A 158 -16.38 -2.42 31.96
N LYS A 159 -16.41 -3.67 32.43
CA LYS A 159 -15.92 -4.05 33.78
C LYS A 159 -14.59 -4.79 33.76
N SER A 160 -14.04 -5.06 32.58
CA SER A 160 -12.83 -5.87 32.44
C SER A 160 -11.59 -5.02 32.71
N ILE A 161 -10.87 -5.33 33.80
CA ILE A 161 -9.59 -4.69 34.16
C ILE A 161 -8.61 -4.74 32.97
N GLU A 162 -8.49 -5.89 32.30
CA GLU A 162 -7.65 -6.05 31.12
C GLU A 162 -7.96 -5.05 30.00
N VAL A 163 -9.24 -4.78 29.75
CA VAL A 163 -9.66 -3.88 28.67
C VAL A 163 -9.31 -2.44 29.06
N HIS A 164 -9.48 -2.09 30.34
CA HIS A 164 -9.07 -0.79 30.86
C HIS A 164 -7.56 -0.58 30.80
N ILE A 165 -6.76 -1.60 31.16
CA ILE A 165 -5.30 -1.55 31.02
C ILE A 165 -4.91 -1.34 29.56
N LEU A 166 -5.48 -2.11 28.63
CA LEU A 166 -5.13 -1.99 27.22
C LEU A 166 -5.56 -0.66 26.59
N ARG A 167 -6.68 -0.09 27.03
CA ARG A 167 -7.08 1.28 26.66
C ARG A 167 -6.09 2.30 27.19
N PHE A 168 -5.73 2.19 28.47
CA PHE A 168 -4.78 3.10 29.10
C PHE A 168 -3.43 3.06 28.36
N VAL A 169 -2.91 1.85 28.11
CA VAL A 169 -1.69 1.62 27.33
C VAL A 169 -1.84 2.23 25.93
N SER A 170 -2.91 1.94 25.19
CA SER A 170 -3.12 2.56 23.87
C SER A 170 -3.18 4.11 23.94
N MET A 171 -3.83 4.69 24.94
CA MET A 171 -3.85 6.15 25.14
C MET A 171 -2.48 6.73 25.52
N VAL A 172 -1.68 6.02 26.31
CA VAL A 172 -0.30 6.42 26.63
C VAL A 172 0.55 6.41 25.36
N SER A 173 0.38 5.43 24.48
CA SER A 173 1.08 5.41 23.20
C SER A 173 0.72 6.62 22.32
N LEU A 174 -0.56 7.01 22.27
CA LEU A 174 -1.01 8.23 21.57
C LEU A 174 -0.40 9.49 22.20
N ALA A 175 -0.39 9.59 23.53
CA ALA A 175 0.17 10.74 24.23
C ALA A 175 1.70 10.86 24.01
N PHE A 176 2.41 9.72 24.00
CA PHE A 176 3.83 9.67 23.68
C PHE A 176 4.10 10.16 22.25
N GLU A 177 3.30 9.71 21.28
CA GLU A 177 3.42 10.15 19.89
C GLU A 177 3.25 11.66 19.75
N ILE A 178 2.21 12.23 20.37
CA ILE A 178 1.98 13.68 20.37
C ILE A 178 3.17 14.42 21.01
N ALA A 179 3.69 13.90 22.13
CA ALA A 179 4.85 14.48 22.78
C ALA A 179 6.11 14.41 21.88
N LEU A 180 6.32 13.29 21.17
CA LEU A 180 7.43 13.13 20.24
C LEU A 180 7.33 14.13 19.09
N VAL A 181 6.13 14.30 18.49
CA VAL A 181 5.87 15.35 17.49
C VAL A 181 6.21 16.73 18.05
N CYS A 182 5.75 17.07 19.26
CA CYS A 182 6.06 18.35 19.88
C CYS A 182 7.58 18.54 20.10
N VAL A 183 8.29 17.54 20.61
CA VAL A 183 9.74 17.61 20.85
C VAL A 183 10.52 17.76 19.53
N MET A 184 10.06 17.13 18.46
CA MET A 184 10.73 17.20 17.16
C MET A 184 10.49 18.52 16.43
N TYR A 185 9.31 19.13 16.56
CA TYR A 185 8.93 20.32 15.79
C TYR A 185 8.96 21.62 16.57
N VAL A 186 8.91 21.58 17.90
CA VAL A 186 9.01 22.77 18.73
C VAL A 186 10.47 22.93 19.16
N PRO A 187 11.18 23.97 18.67
CA PRO A 187 12.56 24.19 19.04
C PRO A 187 12.65 24.37 20.57
N SER A 188 13.49 23.55 21.20
CA SER A 188 13.71 23.56 22.65
C SER A 188 15.21 23.59 22.92
N GLU A 189 15.63 24.47 23.83
CA GLU A 189 17.04 24.53 24.26
C GLU A 189 17.40 23.36 25.20
N ALA A 190 16.39 22.67 25.75
CA ALA A 190 16.58 21.60 26.73
C ALA A 190 16.84 20.21 26.10
N ILE A 191 16.48 20.01 24.82
CA ILE A 191 16.64 18.73 24.13
C ILE A 191 17.41 18.97 22.84
N SER A 192 18.60 18.38 22.73
CA SER A 192 19.42 18.44 21.51
C SER A 192 19.36 17.10 20.78
N PHE A 193 18.97 17.12 19.51
CA PHE A 193 19.16 15.98 18.60
C PHE A 193 20.64 15.83 18.23
N SER A 194 21.05 14.60 17.94
CA SER A 194 22.37 14.37 17.37
C SER A 194 22.43 14.98 15.96
N GLN A 195 23.61 15.50 15.58
CA GLN A 195 23.87 16.08 14.25
C GLN A 195 22.94 17.24 13.84
N PRO A 196 22.93 18.37 14.57
CA PRO A 196 22.05 19.50 14.25
C PRO A 196 22.31 20.11 12.86
N ALA A 197 23.54 20.02 12.34
CA ALA A 197 23.86 20.43 10.98
C ALA A 197 23.08 19.64 9.91
N CYS A 198 22.83 18.34 10.13
CA CYS A 198 22.11 17.48 9.19
C CYS A 198 20.61 17.79 9.09
N ASN A 199 20.06 18.50 10.07
CA ASN A 199 18.64 18.85 10.10
C ASN A 199 18.26 19.81 8.96
N LYS A 200 19.13 20.78 8.64
CA LYS A 200 18.83 21.84 7.68
C LYS A 200 18.67 21.32 6.25
N ASP A 201 19.45 20.30 5.90
CA ASP A 201 19.50 19.75 4.54
C ASP A 201 18.54 18.56 4.37
N PHE A 202 18.46 17.64 5.35
CA PHE A 202 17.66 16.41 5.22
C PHE A 202 16.30 16.46 5.93
N GLY A 203 16.17 17.26 7.00
CA GLY A 203 14.95 17.29 7.84
C GLY A 203 13.73 17.90 7.14
N MET A 204 13.94 18.88 6.24
CA MET A 204 12.87 19.51 5.46
C MET A 204 12.33 18.60 4.35
N GLU A 205 13.20 17.79 3.72
CA GLU A 205 12.80 16.84 2.67
C GLU A 205 11.99 15.68 3.25
N MET A 206 12.38 15.17 4.42
CA MET A 206 11.67 14.08 5.11
C MET A 206 10.28 14.47 5.64
N TRP A 207 9.97 15.76 5.76
CA TRP A 207 8.65 16.23 6.24
C TRP A 207 7.50 15.78 5.33
N PHE A 208 7.74 15.72 4.01
CA PHE A 208 6.73 15.22 3.07
C PHE A 208 6.38 13.74 3.29
N ASN A 209 7.28 12.95 3.89
CA ASN A 209 7.03 11.55 4.23
C ASN A 209 6.15 11.38 5.47
N ILE A 210 6.04 12.39 6.33
CA ILE A 210 5.17 12.35 7.51
C ILE A 210 3.71 12.39 7.09
N VAL A 211 3.41 13.19 6.06
CA VAL A 211 2.09 13.19 5.44
C VAL A 211 2.02 12.08 4.39
N TRP A 212 2.35 10.85 4.80
CA TRP A 212 2.34 9.67 3.93
C TRP A 212 0.97 9.45 3.29
N MET A 213 -0.12 9.86 3.94
CA MET A 213 -1.46 9.81 3.33
C MET A 213 -1.68 10.83 2.20
N LEU A 214 -0.83 11.85 2.03
CA LEU A 214 -1.06 12.96 1.10
C LEU A 214 -1.13 12.51 -0.36
N PRO A 215 -0.19 11.71 -0.91
CA PRO A 215 -0.28 11.24 -2.29
C PRO A 215 -1.58 10.45 -2.54
N PHE A 216 -1.94 9.58 -1.61
CA PHE A 216 -3.19 8.81 -1.71
C PHE A 216 -4.44 9.68 -1.57
N ALA A 217 -4.43 10.68 -0.69
CA ALA A 217 -5.50 11.64 -0.56
C ALA A 217 -5.66 12.49 -1.82
N LEU A 218 -4.56 12.93 -2.43
CA LEU A 218 -4.55 13.66 -3.71
C LEU A 218 -5.10 12.78 -4.85
N GLN A 219 -4.64 11.52 -4.95
CA GLN A 219 -5.15 10.56 -5.94
C GLN A 219 -6.65 10.27 -5.76
N THR A 220 -7.07 10.06 -4.52
CA THR A 220 -8.48 9.82 -4.17
C THR A 220 -9.33 11.05 -4.48
N THR A 221 -8.82 12.25 -4.17
CA THR A 221 -9.52 13.51 -4.46
C THR A 221 -9.64 13.75 -5.96
N ALA A 222 -8.56 13.57 -6.73
CA ALA A 222 -8.58 13.67 -8.18
C ALA A 222 -9.56 12.67 -8.81
N THR A 223 -9.55 11.43 -8.33
CA THR A 223 -10.51 10.38 -8.69
C THR A 223 -11.95 10.80 -8.44
N VAL A 224 -12.23 11.35 -7.25
CA VAL A 224 -13.57 11.82 -6.87
C VAL A 224 -14.01 12.97 -7.77
N ILE A 225 -13.11 13.90 -8.11
CA ILE A 225 -13.38 14.99 -9.05
C ILE A 225 -13.73 14.44 -10.43
N VAL A 226 -12.91 13.53 -10.98
CA VAL A 226 -13.18 12.89 -12.28
C VAL A 226 -14.51 12.15 -12.28
N PHE A 227 -14.82 11.43 -11.20
CA PHE A 227 -16.10 10.78 -11.01
C PHE A 227 -17.26 11.79 -11.08
N PHE A 228 -17.20 12.88 -10.32
CA PHE A 228 -18.26 13.90 -10.33
C PHE A 228 -18.39 14.61 -11.68
N ILE A 229 -17.29 14.86 -12.40
CA ILE A 229 -17.32 15.40 -13.76
C ILE A 229 -18.03 14.42 -14.70
N ALA A 230 -17.64 13.15 -14.72
CA ALA A 230 -18.29 12.14 -15.55
C ALA A 230 -19.79 12.01 -15.24
N MET A 231 -20.14 12.07 -13.96
CA MET A 231 -21.52 12.02 -13.48
C MET A 231 -22.32 13.26 -13.92
N CYS A 232 -21.74 14.46 -13.81
CA CYS A 232 -22.35 15.70 -14.29
C CYS A 232 -22.60 15.65 -15.80
N LEU A 233 -21.63 15.17 -16.58
CA LEU A 233 -21.76 15.00 -18.02
C LEU A 233 -22.88 14.00 -18.37
N CYS A 234 -22.96 12.87 -17.67
CA CYS A 234 -24.06 11.92 -17.83
C CYS A 234 -25.41 12.55 -17.48
N TRP A 235 -25.48 13.31 -16.37
CA TRP A 235 -26.69 13.98 -15.95
C TRP A 235 -27.17 15.01 -16.97
N LEU A 236 -26.28 15.90 -17.43
CA LEU A 236 -26.57 16.88 -18.49
C LEU A 236 -27.09 16.21 -19.76
N TRP A 237 -26.53 15.06 -20.14
CA TRP A 237 -27.03 14.29 -21.28
C TRP A 237 -28.46 13.78 -21.05
N THR A 238 -28.76 13.23 -19.87
CA THR A 238 -30.11 12.73 -19.54
C THR A 238 -31.18 13.83 -19.44
N LEU A 239 -30.78 15.09 -19.21
CA LEU A 239 -31.69 16.24 -19.17
C LEU A 239 -32.16 16.70 -20.55
N ARG A 240 -31.51 16.25 -21.63
CA ARG A 240 -31.91 16.60 -23.00
C ARG A 240 -33.37 16.21 -23.23
N ARG A 241 -34.17 17.12 -23.81
CA ARG A 241 -35.61 16.89 -24.10
C ARG A 241 -35.89 15.65 -24.95
N GLY A 242 -34.94 15.26 -25.81
CA GLY A 242 -35.03 14.07 -26.66
C GLY A 242 -34.56 12.77 -26.01
N TYR A 243 -34.16 12.79 -24.73
CA TYR A 243 -33.64 11.61 -24.03
C TYR A 243 -34.77 10.62 -23.74
N LYS A 244 -34.66 9.41 -24.29
CA LYS A 244 -35.56 8.30 -23.98
C LYS A 244 -34.93 7.42 -22.90
N VAL A 245 -35.71 7.05 -21.90
CA VAL A 245 -35.26 6.13 -20.86
C VAL A 245 -35.19 4.72 -21.45
N PRO A 246 -34.08 3.97 -21.32
CA PRO A 246 -34.01 2.59 -21.77
C PRO A 246 -34.99 1.72 -20.99
N ASP A 247 -35.61 0.75 -21.67
CA ASP A 247 -36.45 -0.25 -21.02
C ASP A 247 -35.59 -1.11 -20.08
N LEU A 248 -35.94 -1.17 -18.79
CA LEU A 248 -35.22 -1.90 -17.74
C LEU A 248 -35.41 -3.43 -17.89
N TYR A 249 -34.82 -4.06 -18.91
CA TYR A 249 -35.19 -5.44 -19.23
C TYR A 249 -34.14 -6.53 -19.01
N LYS A 250 -32.92 -6.24 -18.54
CA LYS A 250 -31.95 -7.33 -18.27
C LYS A 250 -30.97 -7.10 -17.13
N LEU A 251 -30.42 -5.89 -16.97
CA LEU A 251 -29.40 -5.67 -15.94
C LEU A 251 -30.00 -5.67 -14.54
N THR A 252 -31.19 -5.10 -14.37
CA THR A 252 -31.79 -4.83 -13.07
C THR A 252 -32.71 -5.93 -12.57
N GLN A 253 -33.24 -6.83 -13.40
CA GLN A 253 -34.14 -7.87 -12.88
C GLN A 253 -33.40 -8.73 -11.84
N PRO A 254 -33.94 -8.89 -10.61
CA PRO A 254 -33.37 -9.79 -9.63
C PRO A 254 -33.43 -11.22 -10.20
N ASP A 255 -32.43 -12.04 -9.90
CA ASP A 255 -32.56 -13.47 -10.20
C ASP A 255 -33.76 -14.02 -9.40
N GLU A 256 -34.48 -15.03 -9.91
CA GLU A 256 -35.70 -15.58 -9.25
C GLU A 256 -35.47 -15.98 -7.77
N MET A 257 -34.22 -16.21 -7.34
CA MET A 257 -33.87 -16.46 -5.95
C MET A 257 -33.86 -15.21 -5.05
N ASP A 258 -33.64 -14.01 -5.62
CA ASP A 258 -33.59 -12.72 -4.91
C ASP A 258 -34.98 -12.08 -4.73
N GLU A 259 -36.02 -12.58 -5.43
CA GLU A 259 -37.41 -12.13 -5.24
C GLU A 259 -37.94 -12.36 -3.82
N LYS A 260 -37.32 -13.24 -3.04
CA LYS A 260 -37.71 -13.53 -1.64
C LYS A 260 -37.19 -12.50 -0.63
N ILE A 261 -36.33 -11.57 -1.03
CA ILE A 261 -35.82 -10.52 -0.15
C ILE A 261 -36.50 -9.21 -0.53
N TYR A 262 -37.46 -8.79 0.28
CA TYR A 262 -38.23 -7.54 0.11
C TYR A 262 -37.31 -6.30 0.08
N THR A 263 -36.82 -5.91 -1.10
CA THR A 263 -36.31 -4.55 -1.35
C THR A 263 -37.02 -3.92 -2.53
N ARG A 264 -37.59 -2.73 -2.31
CA ARG A 264 -38.47 -1.96 -3.21
C ARG A 264 -37.83 -1.45 -4.51
N ALA A 265 -36.58 -1.82 -4.81
CA ALA A 265 -35.95 -1.48 -6.08
C ALA A 265 -34.95 -2.58 -6.49
N PRO A 266 -34.97 -3.04 -7.75
CA PRO A 266 -33.92 -3.91 -8.27
C PRO A 266 -32.58 -3.17 -8.24
N ARG A 267 -31.63 -3.62 -7.43
CA ARG A 267 -30.33 -2.96 -7.29
C ARG A 267 -29.22 -3.95 -7.54
N VAL A 268 -28.43 -3.66 -8.56
CA VAL A 268 -27.33 -4.50 -9.03
C VAL A 268 -26.06 -3.93 -8.42
N ASP A 269 -25.45 -4.68 -7.51
CA ASP A 269 -24.13 -4.35 -6.97
C ASP A 269 -23.05 -4.40 -8.06
N LEU A 270 -21.93 -3.74 -7.81
CA LEU A 270 -20.81 -3.58 -8.76
C LEU A 270 -20.30 -4.92 -9.30
N VAL A 271 -20.24 -5.95 -8.45
CA VAL A 271 -19.77 -7.30 -8.83
C VAL A 271 -20.80 -7.97 -9.73
N THR A 272 -22.06 -8.06 -9.29
CA THR A 272 -23.13 -8.67 -10.10
C THR A 272 -23.31 -7.95 -11.44
N TRP A 273 -23.18 -6.63 -11.46
CA TRP A 273 -23.25 -5.83 -12.68
C TRP A 273 -22.16 -6.23 -13.67
N THR A 274 -20.92 -6.35 -13.18
CA THR A 274 -19.77 -6.75 -13.99
C THR A 274 -19.98 -8.15 -14.57
N GLU A 275 -20.41 -9.10 -13.74
CA GLU A 275 -20.72 -10.48 -14.15
C GLU A 275 -21.80 -10.49 -15.25
N ARG A 276 -22.89 -9.74 -15.07
CA ARG A 276 -24.02 -9.68 -16.02
C ARG A 276 -23.62 -9.09 -17.38
N ILE A 277 -22.88 -7.97 -17.39
CA ILE A 277 -22.44 -7.34 -18.66
C ILE A 277 -21.52 -8.27 -19.45
N LEU A 278 -20.56 -8.91 -18.77
CA LEU A 278 -19.63 -9.83 -19.40
C LEU A 278 -20.35 -11.03 -20.04
N MET A 279 -21.30 -11.60 -19.30
CA MET A 279 -22.07 -12.77 -19.74
C MET A 279 -23.09 -12.46 -20.85
N ASP A 280 -23.68 -11.25 -20.87
CA ASP A 280 -24.60 -10.81 -21.93
C ASP A 280 -23.86 -10.46 -23.23
N THR A 281 -22.67 -9.87 -23.12
CA THR A 281 -21.87 -9.45 -24.27
C THR A 281 -21.16 -10.63 -24.93
N TYR A 282 -20.65 -11.57 -24.14
CA TYR A 282 -19.85 -12.71 -24.63
C TYR A 282 -20.39 -14.07 -24.15
N PRO A 283 -21.61 -14.47 -24.53
CA PRO A 283 -22.30 -15.63 -23.95
C PRO A 283 -21.62 -16.98 -24.20
N ASP A 284 -20.84 -17.11 -25.28
CA ASP A 284 -20.13 -18.35 -25.64
C ASP A 284 -18.71 -18.43 -25.05
N PHE A 285 -18.08 -17.28 -24.86
CA PHE A 285 -16.71 -17.17 -24.35
C PHE A 285 -16.68 -17.15 -22.82
N MET A 286 -17.60 -16.38 -22.22
CA MET A 286 -17.62 -16.10 -20.80
C MET A 286 -18.28 -17.24 -20.00
N SER A 287 -17.68 -17.58 -18.87
CA SER A 287 -18.23 -18.50 -17.88
C SER A 287 -18.40 -17.77 -16.54
N PRO A 288 -19.29 -18.22 -15.64
CA PRO A 288 -19.39 -17.69 -14.28
C PRO A 288 -18.03 -17.60 -13.59
N THR A 289 -17.21 -18.67 -13.66
CA THR A 289 -15.88 -18.64 -13.04
C THR A 289 -14.95 -17.63 -13.71
N LEU A 290 -14.93 -17.50 -15.04
CA LEU A 290 -14.10 -16.50 -15.73
C LEU A 290 -14.53 -15.06 -15.39
N ALA A 291 -15.84 -14.80 -15.32
CA ALA A 291 -16.38 -13.50 -14.91
C ALA A 291 -15.96 -13.16 -13.48
N THR A 292 -16.06 -14.11 -12.55
CA THR A 292 -15.55 -13.94 -11.18
C THR A 292 -14.05 -13.69 -11.16
N CYS A 293 -13.25 -14.41 -11.97
CA CYS A 293 -11.79 -14.18 -12.04
C CYS A 293 -11.45 -12.78 -12.57
N ILE A 294 -12.16 -12.29 -13.59
CA ILE A 294 -12.02 -10.92 -14.09
C ILE A 294 -12.36 -9.91 -12.99
N VAL A 295 -13.48 -10.12 -12.28
CA VAL A 295 -13.85 -9.30 -11.12
C VAL A 295 -12.77 -9.34 -10.04
N THR A 296 -12.22 -10.51 -9.72
CA THR A 296 -11.13 -10.64 -8.73
C THR A 296 -9.92 -9.83 -9.16
N VAL A 297 -9.50 -9.92 -10.43
CA VAL A 297 -8.39 -9.11 -10.97
C VAL A 297 -8.68 -7.61 -10.86
N LEU A 298 -9.91 -7.17 -11.16
CA LEU A 298 -10.33 -5.77 -10.96
C LEU A 298 -10.36 -5.37 -9.47
N GLN A 299 -10.67 -6.29 -8.55
CA GLN A 299 -10.61 -5.99 -7.11
C GLN A 299 -9.16 -5.98 -6.56
N LEU A 300 -8.23 -6.66 -7.24
CA LEU A 300 -6.81 -6.65 -6.92
C LEU A 300 -6.08 -5.40 -7.44
N LEU A 301 -6.78 -4.48 -8.14
CA LEU A 301 -6.25 -3.21 -8.66
C LEU A 301 -5.56 -2.30 -7.64
N VAL A 302 -5.76 -2.56 -6.35
CA VAL A 302 -5.22 -1.76 -5.26
C VAL A 302 -4.14 -2.55 -4.50
N VAL A 303 -3.73 -3.70 -5.03
CA VAL A 303 -2.58 -4.48 -4.55
C VAL A 303 -1.31 -3.77 -5.02
N PRO A 304 -0.30 -3.63 -4.15
CA PRO A 304 0.90 -2.91 -4.49
C PRO A 304 1.69 -3.70 -5.53
N SER A 305 2.16 -2.98 -6.55
CA SER A 305 3.12 -3.50 -7.51
C SER A 305 4.50 -3.60 -6.87
N LEU A 306 4.93 -4.81 -6.51
CA LEU A 306 6.32 -5.09 -6.15
C LEU A 306 7.23 -4.89 -7.37
N ILE A 307 8.39 -4.25 -7.21
CA ILE A 307 9.47 -4.19 -8.23
C ILE A 307 10.20 -5.56 -8.29
N LEU A 308 9.46 -6.61 -8.57
CA LEU A 308 9.99 -7.85 -9.11
C LEU A 308 9.48 -7.87 -10.55
N TYR A 309 10.34 -8.01 -11.55
CA TYR A 309 9.89 -8.05 -12.94
C TYR A 309 9.88 -9.50 -13.44
N PRO A 310 8.74 -10.02 -13.95
CA PRO A 310 7.42 -9.38 -14.01
C PRO A 310 6.74 -9.21 -12.64
N THR A 311 5.93 -8.17 -12.48
CA THR A 311 5.30 -7.84 -11.18
C THR A 311 4.46 -9.02 -10.67
N PRO A 312 4.53 -9.36 -9.37
CA PRO A 312 3.72 -10.42 -8.78
C PRO A 312 2.22 -10.22 -8.99
N GLU A 313 1.77 -8.98 -9.12
CA GLU A 313 0.42 -8.62 -9.53
C GLU A 313 0.10 -9.07 -10.97
N ASN A 314 1.00 -8.83 -11.92
CA ASN A 314 0.85 -9.29 -13.30
C ASN A 314 0.89 -10.82 -13.39
N ILE A 315 1.80 -11.47 -12.66
CA ILE A 315 1.87 -12.94 -12.61
C ILE A 315 0.58 -13.50 -11.97
N GLY A 316 0.19 -12.97 -10.81
CA GLY A 316 -1.00 -13.41 -10.08
C GLY A 316 -2.28 -13.19 -10.87
N GLY A 317 -2.44 -12.01 -11.47
CA GLY A 317 -3.55 -11.68 -12.35
C GLY A 317 -3.63 -12.61 -13.56
N TRP A 318 -2.49 -12.90 -14.20
CA TRP A 318 -2.43 -13.86 -15.30
C TRP A 318 -2.85 -15.27 -14.87
N LEU A 319 -2.35 -15.75 -13.71
CA LEU A 319 -2.70 -17.05 -13.17
C LEU A 319 -4.20 -17.16 -12.81
N ILE A 320 -4.77 -16.11 -12.23
CA ILE A 320 -6.21 -16.04 -11.91
C ILE A 320 -7.04 -16.10 -13.20
N LEU A 321 -6.67 -15.34 -14.23
CA LEU A 321 -7.36 -15.38 -15.53
C LEU A 321 -7.21 -16.73 -16.23
N ALA A 322 -6.01 -17.34 -16.17
CA ALA A 322 -5.76 -18.66 -16.72
C ALA A 322 -6.64 -19.73 -16.04
N PHE A 323 -6.74 -19.68 -14.71
CA PHE A 323 -7.66 -20.52 -13.95
C PHE A 323 -9.11 -20.30 -14.40
N GLY A 324 -9.56 -19.06 -14.51
CA GLY A 324 -10.91 -18.72 -14.98
C GLY A 324 -11.22 -19.25 -16.38
N CYS A 325 -10.24 -19.21 -17.29
CA CYS A 325 -10.39 -19.67 -18.66
C CYS A 325 -10.57 -21.20 -18.77
N PHE A 326 -9.97 -21.98 -17.88
CA PHE A 326 -9.95 -23.45 -18.04
C PHE A 326 -10.70 -24.22 -16.94
N ARG A 327 -11.15 -23.55 -15.88
CA ARG A 327 -11.88 -24.21 -14.79
C ARG A 327 -13.22 -24.81 -15.23
N GLU A 328 -13.97 -24.10 -16.06
CA GLU A 328 -15.29 -24.53 -16.55
C GLU A 328 -15.26 -24.91 -18.02
N ARG A 329 -15.99 -25.99 -18.34
CA ARG A 329 -16.20 -26.44 -19.73
C ARG A 329 -17.09 -25.45 -20.49
N PRO A 330 -16.92 -25.34 -21.83
CA PRO A 330 -17.83 -24.58 -22.68
C PRO A 330 -19.29 -24.96 -22.44
N ARG A 331 -20.19 -23.99 -22.59
CA ARG A 331 -21.63 -24.22 -22.45
C ARG A 331 -22.12 -25.31 -23.43
N PRO A 332 -23.10 -26.14 -23.04
CA PRO A 332 -23.68 -27.12 -23.95
C PRO A 332 -24.25 -26.41 -25.18
N GLY A 333 -23.83 -26.84 -26.37
CA GLY A 333 -24.21 -26.24 -27.66
C GLY A 333 -23.17 -25.30 -28.28
N ALA A 334 -22.17 -24.83 -27.52
CA ALA A 334 -21.06 -24.05 -28.07
C ALA A 334 -19.98 -24.96 -28.68
N ASN A 335 -19.33 -24.52 -29.76
CA ASN A 335 -18.21 -25.27 -30.35
C ASN A 335 -16.98 -25.21 -29.41
N PRO A 336 -16.53 -26.34 -28.81
CA PRO A 336 -15.46 -26.34 -27.83
C PRO A 336 -14.14 -25.81 -28.38
N TRP A 337 -13.81 -26.14 -29.62
CA TRP A 337 -12.57 -25.70 -30.27
C TRP A 337 -12.51 -24.19 -30.44
N LYS A 338 -13.64 -23.57 -30.83
CA LYS A 338 -13.75 -22.11 -30.97
C LYS A 338 -13.61 -21.43 -29.61
N VAL A 339 -14.27 -21.94 -28.58
CA VAL A 339 -14.23 -21.36 -27.22
C VAL A 339 -12.84 -21.49 -26.61
N TYR A 340 -12.24 -22.67 -26.63
CA TYR A 340 -10.89 -22.86 -26.11
C TYR A 340 -9.84 -22.09 -26.92
N GLY A 341 -9.98 -22.03 -28.25
CA GLY A 341 -9.12 -21.20 -29.11
C GLY A 341 -9.16 -19.72 -28.72
N LEU A 342 -10.36 -19.15 -28.55
CA LEU A 342 -10.52 -17.76 -28.09
C LEU A 342 -9.92 -17.53 -26.69
N ARG A 343 -10.10 -18.47 -25.76
CA ARG A 343 -9.53 -18.37 -24.41
C ARG A 343 -8.00 -18.46 -24.41
N ILE A 344 -7.41 -19.30 -25.26
CA ILE A 344 -5.95 -19.36 -25.45
C ILE A 344 -5.44 -18.04 -26.03
N VAL A 345 -6.10 -17.51 -27.08
CA VAL A 345 -5.72 -16.21 -27.67
C VAL A 345 -5.79 -15.09 -26.63
N PHE A 346 -6.85 -15.03 -25.84
CA PHE A 346 -6.99 -14.06 -24.75
C PHE A 346 -5.83 -14.15 -23.75
N LEU A 347 -5.46 -15.36 -23.31
CA LEU A 347 -4.36 -15.56 -22.38
C LEU A 347 -2.99 -15.25 -22.99
N LEU A 348 -2.81 -15.50 -24.29
CA LEU A 348 -1.60 -15.10 -25.02
C LEU A 348 -1.49 -13.58 -25.08
N CYS A 349 -2.57 -12.86 -25.36
CA CYS A 349 -2.58 -11.40 -25.30
C CYS A 349 -2.20 -10.88 -23.91
N MET A 350 -2.77 -11.46 -22.85
CA MET A 350 -2.39 -11.10 -21.48
C MET A 350 -0.93 -11.47 -21.16
N ALA A 351 -0.42 -12.60 -21.66
CA ALA A 351 0.97 -12.98 -21.49
C ALA A 351 1.93 -11.99 -22.20
N VAL A 352 1.54 -11.46 -23.36
CA VAL A 352 2.31 -10.40 -24.04
C VAL A 352 2.39 -9.15 -23.15
N VAL A 353 1.33 -8.79 -22.43
CA VAL A 353 1.38 -7.67 -21.46
C VAL A 353 2.37 -7.96 -20.34
N VAL A 354 2.37 -9.17 -19.77
CA VAL A 354 3.34 -9.58 -18.74
C VAL A 354 4.77 -9.51 -19.27
N ILE A 355 5.02 -10.10 -20.45
CA ILE A 355 6.35 -10.14 -21.08
C ILE A 355 6.81 -8.73 -21.43
N ALA A 356 5.95 -7.89 -22.01
CA ALA A 356 6.26 -6.50 -22.31
C ALA A 356 6.60 -5.73 -21.02
N SER A 357 5.80 -5.89 -19.96
CA SER A 357 6.08 -5.26 -18.67
C SER A 357 7.43 -5.69 -18.05
N ALA A 358 7.89 -6.91 -18.36
CA ALA A 358 9.20 -7.41 -17.92
C ALA A 358 10.35 -6.92 -18.82
N LEU A 359 10.16 -6.91 -20.15
CA LEU A 359 11.21 -6.56 -21.12
C LEU A 359 11.48 -5.05 -21.21
N PHE A 360 10.47 -4.23 -20.96
CA PHE A 360 10.57 -2.77 -21.09
C PHE A 360 10.63 -2.05 -19.73
N SER A 361 10.95 -2.75 -18.64
CA SER A 361 11.31 -2.09 -17.37
C SER A 361 12.49 -1.14 -17.62
N PRO A 362 12.39 0.19 -17.36
CA PRO A 362 11.54 0.85 -16.35
C PRO A 362 10.31 1.62 -16.87
N LEU A 363 9.91 1.47 -18.13
CA LEU A 363 8.74 2.20 -18.68
C LEU A 363 7.45 1.77 -17.96
N PRO A 364 6.59 2.72 -17.52
CA PRO A 364 5.30 2.42 -16.93
C PRO A 364 4.34 1.88 -17.99
N LEU A 365 4.45 0.58 -18.29
CA LEU A 365 3.52 -0.11 -19.17
C LEU A 365 2.23 -0.50 -18.43
N PRO A 366 1.10 -0.63 -19.15
CA PRO A 366 -0.16 -1.05 -18.54
C PRO A 366 -0.02 -2.40 -17.83
N SER A 367 -0.54 -2.49 -16.61
CA SER A 367 -0.61 -3.73 -15.85
C SER A 367 -1.68 -4.68 -16.42
N ILE A 368 -1.71 -5.94 -15.98
CA ILE A 368 -2.82 -6.85 -16.32
C ILE A 368 -4.17 -6.29 -15.87
N PRO A 369 -4.30 -5.71 -14.67
CA PRO A 369 -5.54 -5.08 -14.29
C PRO A 369 -5.91 -3.86 -15.15
N ASP A 370 -4.95 -3.08 -15.66
CA ASP A 370 -5.21 -2.02 -16.65
C ASP A 370 -5.70 -2.58 -18.00
N ALA A 371 -5.10 -3.68 -18.46
CA ALA A 371 -5.58 -4.39 -19.64
C ALA A 371 -7.00 -4.96 -19.42
N THR A 372 -7.29 -5.38 -18.17
CA THR A 372 -8.60 -5.90 -17.78
C THR A 372 -9.66 -4.79 -17.72
N ILE A 373 -9.35 -3.60 -17.19
CA ILE A 373 -10.30 -2.46 -17.25
C ILE A 373 -10.52 -2.01 -18.69
N PHE A 374 -9.48 -2.02 -19.51
CA PHE A 374 -9.59 -1.66 -20.92
C PHE A 374 -10.53 -2.65 -21.63
N PHE A 375 -10.35 -3.95 -21.39
CA PHE A 375 -11.29 -4.97 -21.86
C PHE A 375 -12.72 -4.73 -21.36
N MET A 376 -12.90 -4.37 -20.09
CA MET A 376 -14.22 -4.02 -19.54
C MET A 376 -14.82 -2.79 -20.20
N ALA A 377 -14.03 -1.74 -20.44
CA ALA A 377 -14.48 -0.53 -21.11
C ALA A 377 -14.92 -0.81 -22.54
N CYS A 378 -14.15 -1.59 -23.31
CA CYS A 378 -14.54 -2.07 -24.63
C CYS A 378 -15.83 -2.90 -24.57
N THR A 379 -15.96 -3.76 -23.56
CA THR A 379 -17.17 -4.57 -23.34
C THR A 379 -18.38 -3.66 -23.12
N VAL A 380 -18.26 -2.66 -22.26
CA VAL A 380 -19.33 -1.69 -21.97
C VAL A 380 -19.69 -0.87 -23.21
N VAL A 381 -18.71 -0.49 -24.04
CA VAL A 381 -18.95 0.17 -25.32
C VAL A 381 -19.78 -0.70 -26.26
N VAL A 382 -19.38 -1.95 -26.47
CA VAL A 382 -20.12 -2.91 -27.32
C VAL A 382 -21.52 -3.16 -26.76
N TRP A 383 -21.62 -3.36 -25.45
CA TRP A 383 -22.87 -3.57 -24.75
C TRP A 383 -23.83 -2.38 -24.90
N SER A 384 -23.30 -1.16 -24.76
CA SER A 384 -24.02 0.11 -24.94
C SER A 384 -24.58 0.22 -26.37
N PHE A 385 -23.78 -0.11 -27.39
CA PHE A 385 -24.25 -0.09 -28.78
C PHE A 385 -25.38 -1.07 -29.06
N ARG A 386 -25.38 -2.23 -28.40
CA ARG A 386 -26.39 -3.28 -28.56
C ARG A 386 -27.69 -2.98 -27.81
N ASN A 387 -27.58 -2.45 -26.58
CA ASN A 387 -28.72 -2.34 -25.67
C ASN A 387 -29.31 -0.93 -25.58
N PHE A 388 -28.59 0.12 -25.98
CA PHE A 388 -29.13 1.48 -26.01
C PHE A 388 -29.60 1.89 -27.41
N THR A 389 -30.63 2.74 -27.45
CA THR A 389 -31.12 3.35 -28.69
C THR A 389 -30.43 4.69 -28.96
N SER A 390 -30.59 5.21 -30.18
CA SER A 390 -30.10 6.53 -30.58
C SER A 390 -30.66 7.69 -29.75
N GLY A 391 -31.83 7.49 -29.10
CA GLY A 391 -32.44 8.46 -28.19
C GLY A 391 -31.88 8.42 -26.76
N ASN A 392 -30.96 7.49 -26.45
CA ASN A 392 -30.48 7.24 -25.09
C ASN A 392 -28.98 7.57 -24.99
N MET A 393 -28.19 6.65 -24.42
CA MET A 393 -26.74 6.78 -24.19
C MET A 393 -25.87 6.21 -25.33
N ARG A 394 -26.46 5.62 -26.38
CA ARG A 394 -25.74 4.85 -27.42
C ARG A 394 -24.53 5.56 -28.02
N TYR A 395 -24.65 6.86 -28.30
CA TYR A 395 -23.57 7.64 -28.94
C TYR A 395 -22.73 8.46 -27.96
N PHE A 396 -23.25 8.71 -26.75
CA PHE A 396 -22.59 9.57 -25.77
C PHE A 396 -21.68 8.77 -24.83
N LEU A 397 -22.14 7.61 -24.37
CA LEU A 397 -21.40 6.80 -23.42
C LEU A 397 -20.08 6.27 -24.01
N PRO A 398 -20.01 5.79 -25.27
CA PRO A 398 -18.75 5.26 -25.78
C PRO A 398 -17.60 6.27 -25.86
N PRO A 399 -17.77 7.49 -26.42
CA PRO A 399 -16.72 8.51 -26.39
C PRO A 399 -16.32 8.91 -24.97
N LEU A 400 -17.29 9.05 -24.05
CA LEU A 400 -17.02 9.38 -22.66
C LEU A 400 -16.13 8.30 -22.01
N VAL A 401 -16.48 7.03 -22.18
CA VAL A 401 -15.70 5.90 -21.65
C VAL A 401 -14.29 5.87 -22.21
N ILE A 402 -14.13 6.07 -23.53
CA ILE A 402 -12.81 6.08 -24.18
C ILE A 402 -11.95 7.23 -23.63
N ILE A 403 -12.50 8.45 -23.55
CA ILE A 403 -11.78 9.62 -23.02
C ILE A 403 -11.37 9.39 -21.57
N LEU A 404 -12.27 8.84 -20.74
CA LEU A 404 -11.96 8.54 -19.35
C LEU A 404 -10.85 7.49 -19.24
N VAL A 405 -10.95 6.37 -19.95
CA VAL A 405 -9.92 5.31 -19.93
C VAL A 405 -8.56 5.82 -20.43
N LEU A 406 -8.53 6.66 -21.48
CA LEU A 406 -7.29 7.26 -21.95
C LEU A 406 -6.74 8.29 -20.95
N GLY A 407 -7.57 9.21 -20.45
CA GLY A 407 -7.17 10.24 -19.50
C GLY A 407 -6.67 9.65 -18.18
N THR A 408 -7.25 8.53 -17.76
CA THR A 408 -6.81 7.78 -16.59
C THR A 408 -5.49 7.03 -16.81
N MET A 409 -5.27 6.43 -17.99
CA MET A 409 -3.96 5.87 -18.35
C MET A 409 -2.86 6.96 -18.31
N VAL A 410 -3.14 8.14 -18.86
CA VAL A 410 -2.21 9.29 -18.80
C VAL A 410 -2.00 9.76 -17.36
N THR A 411 -3.06 9.81 -16.55
CA THR A 411 -2.97 10.21 -15.14
C THR A 411 -2.15 9.20 -14.33
N ASN A 412 -2.31 7.89 -14.58
CA ASN A 412 -1.49 6.85 -13.93
C ASN A 412 0.00 7.03 -14.25
N VAL A 413 0.35 7.34 -15.51
CA VAL A 413 1.74 7.64 -15.89
C VAL A 413 2.24 8.92 -15.18
N PHE A 414 1.41 9.96 -15.09
CA PHE A 414 1.76 11.18 -14.37
C PHE A 414 1.93 10.97 -12.86
N LEU A 415 1.08 10.14 -12.25
CA LEU A 415 1.15 9.76 -10.84
C LEU A 415 2.34 8.85 -10.55
N TRP A 416 2.79 8.04 -11.52
CA TRP A 416 4.04 7.30 -11.41
C TRP A 416 5.24 8.25 -11.30
N VAL A 417 5.20 9.38 -12.01
CA VAL A 417 6.23 10.43 -11.93
C VAL A 417 6.10 11.25 -10.64
N LEU A 418 4.89 11.64 -10.21
CA LEU A 418 4.68 12.55 -9.07
C LEU A 418 4.46 11.86 -7.71
N GLY A 419 4.19 10.56 -7.70
CA GLY A 419 3.83 9.81 -6.48
C GLY A 419 5.02 9.23 -5.72
N SER A 420 6.23 9.31 -6.28
CA SER A 420 7.44 8.91 -5.56
C SER A 420 7.83 10.01 -4.55
N PRO A 421 8.12 9.69 -3.28
CA PRO A 421 8.76 10.61 -2.33
C PRO A 421 10.00 11.26 -2.90
N ASN A 422 10.73 10.50 -3.72
CA ASN A 422 11.96 10.94 -4.38
C ASN A 422 11.68 11.83 -5.62
N ALA A 423 10.42 11.93 -6.09
CA ALA A 423 10.06 12.81 -7.21
C ALA A 423 10.13 14.30 -6.87
N PHE A 424 10.05 14.63 -5.58
CA PHE A 424 10.16 15.99 -5.08
C PHE A 424 11.52 16.29 -4.47
N ALA A 425 12.39 15.27 -4.34
CA ALA A 425 13.78 15.47 -3.95
C ALA A 425 14.54 16.07 -5.15
N PRO A 426 15.43 17.06 -4.94
CA PRO A 426 16.34 17.49 -5.98
C PRO A 426 17.14 16.26 -6.47
N PRO A 427 17.39 16.12 -7.78
CA PRO A 427 18.18 14.99 -8.28
C PRO A 427 19.50 14.99 -7.52
N LYS A 428 19.77 13.91 -6.76
CA LYS A 428 21.07 13.71 -6.14
C LYS A 428 22.11 13.79 -7.27
N THR A 429 22.84 14.89 -7.34
CA THR A 429 23.89 15.10 -8.34
C THR A 429 24.96 14.06 -8.05
N LEU A 430 24.92 12.96 -8.80
CA LEU A 430 26.00 12.00 -8.85
C LEU A 430 27.18 12.68 -9.54
N GLU A 431 28.05 13.29 -8.76
CA GLU A 431 29.35 13.70 -9.25
C GLU A 431 30.21 12.44 -9.39
N PHE A 432 30.35 11.96 -10.62
CA PHE A 432 31.25 10.86 -10.94
C PHE A 432 32.68 11.40 -11.10
N PRO A 433 33.67 10.86 -10.37
CA PRO A 433 35.07 11.24 -10.55
C PRO A 433 35.55 11.02 -11.99
N GLU A 434 36.47 11.87 -12.48
CA GLU A 434 37.13 11.67 -13.77
C GLU A 434 37.84 10.30 -13.83
N GLY A 435 37.53 9.51 -14.87
CA GLY A 435 38.10 8.18 -15.07
C GLY A 435 37.28 7.04 -14.46
N THR A 436 36.10 7.31 -13.91
CA THR A 436 35.15 6.23 -13.53
C THR A 436 34.84 5.38 -14.77
N PRO A 437 35.00 4.04 -14.72
CA PRO A 437 34.70 3.19 -15.85
C PRO A 437 33.25 3.40 -16.30
N PRO A 438 32.98 3.54 -17.61
CA PRO A 438 31.63 3.81 -18.10
C PRO A 438 30.63 2.75 -17.64
N GLU A 439 31.04 1.49 -17.49
CA GLU A 439 30.20 0.40 -16.96
C GLU A 439 29.78 0.60 -15.48
N VAL A 440 30.60 1.26 -14.67
CA VAL A 440 30.29 1.54 -13.25
C VAL A 440 29.41 2.77 -13.14
N ILE A 441 29.68 3.81 -13.95
CA ILE A 441 28.79 4.97 -14.08
C ILE A 441 27.41 4.48 -14.52
N GLU A 442 27.34 3.63 -15.55
CA GLU A 442 26.09 3.05 -16.05
C GLU A 442 25.38 2.24 -14.98
N ARG A 443 26.06 1.32 -14.26
CA ARG A 443 25.42 0.55 -13.17
C ARG A 443 24.93 1.40 -12.00
N VAL A 444 25.67 2.43 -11.60
CA VAL A 444 25.29 3.31 -10.47
C VAL A 444 24.18 4.27 -10.89
N THR A 445 24.23 4.80 -12.12
CA THR A 445 23.16 5.61 -12.70
C THR A 445 21.91 4.77 -12.93
N ASP A 446 22.05 3.51 -13.34
CA ASP A 446 20.96 2.54 -13.45
C ASP A 446 20.40 2.20 -12.06
N ALA A 447 21.24 1.92 -11.06
CA ALA A 447 20.79 1.65 -9.70
C ALA A 447 20.09 2.85 -9.05
N GLN A 448 20.56 4.08 -9.30
CA GLN A 448 19.93 5.31 -8.79
C GLN A 448 18.70 5.72 -9.61
N SER A 449 18.69 5.45 -10.92
CA SER A 449 17.46 5.56 -11.73
C SER A 449 16.45 4.46 -11.35
N LEU A 450 16.87 3.36 -10.74
CA LEU A 450 15.96 2.41 -10.12
C LEU A 450 15.57 2.83 -8.69
N SER A 451 16.38 3.65 -7.99
CA SER A 451 16.11 4.13 -6.63
C SER A 451 15.06 5.25 -6.55
N PHE A 452 14.78 5.96 -7.66
CA PHE A 452 13.59 6.84 -7.72
C PHE A 452 12.28 6.03 -7.78
N ILE A 453 12.36 4.75 -8.18
CA ILE A 453 11.21 3.88 -8.33
C ILE A 453 10.84 3.34 -6.95
N ASN A 454 9.70 3.81 -6.47
CA ASN A 454 9.14 3.33 -5.22
C ASN A 454 8.79 1.84 -5.35
N HIS A 455 9.25 1.02 -4.39
CA HIS A 455 9.15 -0.45 -4.43
C HIS A 455 7.73 -1.01 -4.42
N PHE A 456 6.78 -0.12 -4.22
CA PHE A 456 5.36 -0.37 -4.23
C PHE A 456 4.69 0.86 -4.84
N MET A 457 3.62 0.72 -5.63
CA MET A 457 2.79 1.86 -6.04
C MET A 457 1.34 1.43 -6.11
N ILE A 458 0.43 2.34 -5.73
CA ILE A 458 -1.02 2.12 -5.82
C ILE A 458 -1.57 2.96 -6.96
N THR A 459 -2.33 2.33 -7.85
CA THR A 459 -3.02 2.99 -8.96
C THR A 459 -4.52 3.04 -8.67
N MET A 460 -4.97 4.09 -7.96
CA MET A 460 -6.40 4.26 -7.65
C MET A 460 -7.28 4.55 -8.87
N VAL A 461 -6.67 4.91 -10.01
CA VAL A 461 -7.37 5.49 -11.15
C VAL A 461 -8.20 4.44 -11.91
N THR A 462 -7.75 3.20 -11.94
CA THR A 462 -8.44 2.11 -12.63
C THR A 462 -9.73 1.69 -11.91
N PHE A 463 -9.75 1.83 -10.57
CA PHE A 463 -10.94 1.67 -9.75
C PHE A 463 -12.01 2.73 -10.07
N SER A 464 -11.60 3.98 -10.27
CA SER A 464 -12.46 5.12 -10.61
C SER A 464 -13.23 4.88 -11.91
N ASN A 465 -12.55 4.37 -12.94
CA ASN A 465 -13.20 4.03 -14.20
C ASN A 465 -14.22 2.91 -14.04
N TRP A 466 -13.87 1.86 -13.30
CA TRP A 466 -14.80 0.76 -13.06
C TRP A 466 -16.09 1.28 -12.40
N PHE A 467 -15.95 2.19 -11.45
CA PHE A 467 -17.06 2.83 -10.76
C PHE A 467 -17.91 3.73 -11.67
N ILE A 468 -17.28 4.52 -12.53
CA ILE A 468 -17.96 5.36 -13.52
C ILE A 468 -18.73 4.49 -14.53
N LEU A 469 -18.12 3.39 -15.02
CA LEU A 469 -18.77 2.45 -15.93
C LEU A 469 -20.02 1.83 -15.31
N TRP A 470 -19.92 1.41 -14.05
CA TRP A 470 -21.06 0.89 -13.29
C TRP A 470 -22.16 1.93 -13.14
N CYS A 471 -21.84 3.11 -12.62
CA CYS A 471 -22.84 4.13 -12.34
C CYS A 471 -23.56 4.59 -13.63
N SER A 472 -22.78 4.87 -14.68
CA SER A 472 -23.30 5.39 -15.96
C SER A 472 -24.29 4.44 -16.63
N THR A 473 -24.09 3.13 -16.48
CA THR A 473 -24.94 2.10 -17.11
C THR A 473 -26.05 1.57 -16.20
N ALA A 474 -25.78 1.40 -14.90
CA ALA A 474 -26.72 0.80 -13.96
C ALA A 474 -27.78 1.78 -13.46
N PHE A 475 -27.43 3.05 -13.26
CA PHE A 475 -28.33 4.01 -12.62
C PHE A 475 -28.66 5.23 -13.49
N TRP A 476 -27.65 5.88 -14.05
CA TRP A 476 -27.84 7.18 -14.70
C TRP A 476 -28.55 7.09 -16.03
N ALA A 477 -28.23 6.07 -16.84
CA ALA A 477 -28.96 5.80 -18.06
C ALA A 477 -30.48 5.66 -17.82
N ALA A 478 -30.88 5.15 -16.65
CA ALA A 478 -32.27 4.94 -16.26
C ALA A 478 -32.89 6.10 -15.45
N LYS A 479 -32.15 7.20 -15.20
CA LYS A 479 -32.56 8.31 -14.32
C LYS A 479 -32.90 7.86 -12.88
N THR A 480 -32.25 6.81 -12.40
CA THR A 480 -32.39 6.37 -11.01
C THR A 480 -31.29 6.99 -10.14
N TYR A 481 -31.65 7.48 -8.96
CA TYR A 481 -30.74 8.14 -8.04
C TYR A 481 -30.62 7.31 -6.76
N PRO A 482 -29.55 6.51 -6.58
CA PRO A 482 -29.35 5.78 -5.33
C PRO A 482 -29.02 6.74 -4.20
N SER A 483 -29.53 6.48 -2.99
CA SER A 483 -29.06 7.20 -1.80
C SER A 483 -27.62 6.82 -1.47
N LEU A 484 -26.90 7.66 -0.72
CA LEU A 484 -25.50 7.40 -0.37
C LEU A 484 -25.30 6.02 0.30
N ARG A 485 -26.22 5.62 1.18
CA ARG A 485 -26.19 4.30 1.83
C ARG A 485 -26.31 3.16 0.82
N GLU A 486 -27.13 3.34 -0.20
CA GLU A 486 -27.37 2.34 -1.25
C GLU A 486 -26.21 2.26 -2.23
N LEU A 487 -25.59 3.41 -2.52
CA LEU A 487 -24.37 3.48 -3.31
C LEU A 487 -23.24 2.72 -2.59
N ILE A 488 -23.04 2.96 -1.30
CA ILE A 488 -22.03 2.29 -0.48
C ILE A 488 -22.30 0.77 -0.39
N GLY A 489 -23.55 0.36 -0.17
CA GLY A 489 -23.92 -1.07 -0.18
C GLY A 489 -23.63 -1.71 -1.53
N GLY A 490 -24.05 -1.08 -2.64
CA GLY A 490 -23.80 -1.58 -3.99
C GLY A 490 -22.31 -1.71 -4.36
N ILE A 491 -21.43 -0.92 -3.74
CA ILE A 491 -19.97 -1.07 -3.89
C ILE A 491 -19.45 -2.26 -3.09
N PHE A 492 -19.74 -2.27 -1.79
CA PHE A 492 -18.96 -3.08 -0.83
C PHE A 492 -19.63 -4.39 -0.41
N ASP A 493 -20.91 -4.62 -0.72
CA ASP A 493 -21.64 -5.80 -0.24
C ASP A 493 -21.03 -7.12 -0.73
N ARG A 494 -20.54 -7.18 -1.98
CA ARG A 494 -19.83 -8.36 -2.55
C ARG A 494 -18.34 -8.11 -2.82
N ALA A 495 -17.87 -6.87 -2.80
CA ALA A 495 -16.49 -6.50 -3.15
C ALA A 495 -15.54 -6.55 -1.94
N HIS A 496 -15.45 -7.71 -1.28
CA HIS A 496 -14.63 -7.88 -0.07
C HIS A 496 -13.13 -7.73 -0.32
N ILE A 497 -12.63 -8.19 -1.48
CA ILE A 497 -11.23 -8.04 -1.87
C ILE A 497 -10.94 -6.56 -2.12
N LEU A 498 -11.83 -5.86 -2.81
CA LEU A 498 -11.69 -4.43 -3.02
C LEU A 498 -11.66 -3.66 -1.69
N LYS A 499 -12.56 -4.00 -0.76
CA LYS A 499 -12.59 -3.42 0.58
C LYS A 499 -11.28 -3.67 1.33
N PHE A 500 -10.75 -4.89 1.24
CA PHE A 500 -9.46 -5.25 1.83
C PHE A 500 -8.33 -4.40 1.23
N SER A 501 -8.25 -4.38 -0.10
CA SER A 501 -7.18 -3.69 -0.81
C SER A 501 -7.21 -2.19 -0.55
N ILE A 502 -8.37 -1.54 -0.62
CA ILE A 502 -8.51 -0.08 -0.41
C ILE A 502 -8.30 0.31 1.05
N VAL A 503 -8.88 -0.42 2.00
CA VAL A 503 -8.94 0.05 3.39
C VAL A 503 -7.80 -0.48 4.26
N VAL A 504 -7.28 -1.67 3.92
CA VAL A 504 -6.21 -2.31 4.70
C VAL A 504 -4.89 -2.24 3.95
N ALA A 505 -4.82 -2.78 2.73
CA ALA A 505 -3.54 -2.91 2.03
C ALA A 505 -2.97 -1.55 1.62
N ALA A 506 -3.75 -0.74 0.88
CA ALA A 506 -3.31 0.54 0.32
C ALA A 506 -2.66 1.47 1.36
N PRO A 507 -3.34 1.82 2.48
CA PRO A 507 -2.73 2.66 3.50
C PRO A 507 -1.43 2.08 4.06
N MET A 508 -1.37 0.76 4.28
CA MET A 508 -0.16 0.10 4.79
C MET A 508 1.02 0.23 3.83
N ILE A 509 0.77 0.12 2.54
CA ILE A 509 1.80 0.21 1.51
C ILE A 509 2.39 1.61 1.45
N ILE A 510 1.55 2.63 1.43
CA ILE A 510 2.00 4.01 1.33
C ILE A 510 2.79 4.37 2.59
N TRP A 511 2.32 3.88 3.73
CA TRP A 511 3.04 3.99 4.98
C TRP A 511 4.41 3.28 4.93
N ILE A 512 4.50 2.07 4.38
CA ILE A 512 5.78 1.35 4.16
C ILE A 512 6.71 2.16 3.25
N GLN A 513 6.21 2.72 2.15
CA GLN A 513 7.00 3.57 1.26
C GLN A 513 7.53 4.80 1.99
N ALA A 514 6.69 5.46 2.77
CA ALA A 514 7.09 6.62 3.56
C ALA A 514 8.11 6.26 4.64
N CYS A 515 7.99 5.10 5.28
CA CYS A 515 8.99 4.57 6.21
C CYS A 515 10.32 4.33 5.50
N ASN A 516 10.31 3.68 4.32
CA ASN A 516 11.51 3.46 3.52
C ASN A 516 12.15 4.78 3.07
N GLY A 517 11.36 5.75 2.60
CA GLY A 517 11.83 7.07 2.19
C GLY A 517 12.32 7.94 3.37
N SER A 518 11.90 7.61 4.60
CA SER A 518 12.37 8.26 5.83
C SER A 518 13.55 7.53 6.48
N ASN A 519 13.98 6.40 5.93
CA ASN A 519 15.11 5.66 6.46
C ASN A 519 16.42 6.28 5.94
N PRO A 520 17.29 6.82 6.83
CA PRO A 520 18.56 7.36 6.39
C PRO A 520 19.57 6.27 5.97
N THR A 521 19.31 4.98 6.23
CA THR A 521 20.37 3.96 6.20
C THR A 521 20.07 2.65 5.49
N ASP A 522 20.90 2.32 4.51
CA ASP A 522 20.97 1.02 3.82
C ASP A 522 21.87 0.00 4.54
N SER A 523 22.01 0.10 5.87
CA SER A 523 22.80 -0.86 6.64
C SER A 523 22.06 -2.20 6.75
N PHE A 524 22.71 -3.28 6.30
CA PHE A 524 22.23 -4.65 6.43
C PHE A 524 22.64 -5.33 7.74
N ASP A 525 23.32 -4.61 8.64
CA ASP A 525 23.73 -5.16 9.93
C ASP A 525 22.50 -5.42 10.82
N LEU A 526 22.38 -6.65 11.34
CA LEU A 526 21.28 -7.09 12.19
C LEU A 526 21.70 -7.15 13.66
N ASN A 527 21.24 -6.18 14.45
CA ASN A 527 21.39 -6.16 15.90
C ASN A 527 20.39 -7.10 16.59
N PHE A 528 20.67 -7.47 17.85
CA PHE A 528 19.84 -8.41 18.63
C PHE A 528 18.36 -8.02 18.68
N GLY A 529 18.06 -6.72 18.86
CA GLY A 529 16.68 -6.21 18.91
C GLY A 529 15.90 -6.43 17.60
N GLN A 530 16.60 -6.36 16.46
CA GLN A 530 16.03 -6.60 15.14
C GLN A 530 15.76 -8.09 14.91
N ILE A 531 16.68 -8.96 15.33
CA ILE A 531 16.52 -10.42 15.26
C ILE A 531 15.32 -10.85 16.11
N PHE A 532 15.20 -10.34 17.34
CA PHE A 532 14.05 -10.61 18.20
C PHE A 532 12.73 -10.18 17.55
N SER A 533 12.68 -8.97 16.99
CA SER A 533 11.50 -8.43 16.31
C SER A 533 11.08 -9.28 15.10
N LEU A 534 12.05 -9.73 14.30
CA LEU A 534 11.80 -10.65 13.17
C LEU A 534 11.26 -12.01 13.63
N ILE A 535 11.77 -12.57 14.73
CA ILE A 535 11.27 -13.83 15.30
C ILE A 535 9.80 -13.66 15.74
N VAL A 536 9.48 -12.57 16.46
CA VAL A 536 8.10 -12.26 16.88
C VAL A 536 7.17 -12.14 15.66
N SER A 537 7.63 -11.48 14.60
CA SER A 537 6.88 -11.32 13.35
C SER A 537 6.65 -12.66 12.63
N PHE A 538 7.68 -13.52 12.58
CA PHE A 538 7.56 -14.85 12.01
C PHE A 538 6.54 -15.71 12.78
N VAL A 539 6.62 -15.72 14.12
CA VAL A 539 5.66 -16.43 14.98
C VAL A 539 4.25 -15.88 14.77
N THR A 540 4.10 -14.57 14.57
CA THR A 540 2.82 -13.92 14.26
C THR A 540 2.22 -14.44 12.95
N ILE A 541 3.02 -14.54 11.88
CA ILE A 541 2.58 -15.12 10.60
C ILE A 541 2.18 -16.58 10.77
N VAL A 542 3.01 -17.39 11.43
CA VAL A 542 2.71 -18.82 11.65
C VAL A 542 1.39 -19.00 12.41
N THR A 543 1.17 -18.18 13.44
CA THR A 543 -0.08 -18.18 14.21
C THR A 543 -1.28 -17.81 13.33
N LEU A 544 -1.13 -16.78 12.49
CA LEU A 544 -2.19 -16.36 11.57
C LEU A 544 -2.50 -17.44 10.52
N LEU A 545 -1.47 -18.12 9.99
CA LEU A 545 -1.63 -19.23 9.06
C LEU A 545 -2.29 -20.45 9.69
N ASP A 546 -2.02 -20.72 10.97
CA ASP A 546 -2.66 -21.84 11.67
C ASP A 546 -4.15 -21.57 11.92
N GLU A 547 -4.49 -20.36 12.36
CA GLU A 547 -5.87 -19.92 12.51
C GLU A 547 -6.61 -19.82 11.18
N ALA A 548 -5.91 -19.41 10.12
CA ALA A 548 -6.44 -19.41 8.75
C ALA A 548 -6.90 -20.81 8.32
N LYS A 549 -6.26 -21.90 8.78
CA LYS A 549 -6.70 -23.27 8.47
C LYS A 549 -8.02 -23.64 9.16
N GLN A 550 -8.32 -23.02 10.31
CA GLN A 550 -9.55 -23.29 11.06
C GLN A 550 -10.78 -22.62 10.42
N ILE A 551 -10.57 -21.60 9.59
CA ILE A 551 -11.64 -20.94 8.82
C ILE A 551 -12.18 -21.92 7.78
N LYS A 552 -13.51 -22.14 7.79
CA LYS A 552 -14.18 -23.09 6.89
C LYS A 552 -13.94 -22.70 5.43
N ARG A 553 -13.64 -23.69 4.56
CA ARG A 553 -13.42 -23.49 3.11
C ARG A 553 -14.48 -22.61 2.40
N PRO A 554 -15.79 -22.72 2.69
CA PRO A 554 -16.80 -21.84 2.09
C PRO A 554 -16.60 -20.36 2.45
N VAL A 555 -16.09 -20.06 3.65
CA VAL A 555 -15.81 -18.69 4.09
C VAL A 555 -14.61 -18.13 3.31
N TRP A 556 -13.54 -18.93 3.15
CA TRP A 556 -12.43 -18.56 2.27
C TRP A 556 -12.87 -18.37 0.82
N ALA A 557 -13.71 -19.26 0.31
CA ALA A 557 -14.26 -19.15 -1.03
C ALA A 557 -15.14 -17.89 -1.18
N ALA A 558 -15.94 -17.53 -0.18
CA ALA A 558 -16.73 -16.29 -0.20
C ALA A 558 -15.83 -15.04 -0.21
N VAL A 559 -14.74 -15.04 0.57
CA VAL A 559 -13.75 -13.96 0.62
C VAL A 559 -13.03 -13.79 -0.73
N PHE A 560 -12.61 -14.89 -1.38
CA PHE A 560 -11.81 -14.83 -2.62
C PHE A 560 -12.62 -14.82 -3.92
N PHE A 561 -13.84 -15.35 -3.92
CA PHE A 561 -14.68 -15.43 -5.12
C PHE A 561 -15.86 -14.46 -5.09
N SER A 562 -15.96 -13.59 -4.07
CA SER A 562 -17.06 -12.61 -3.95
C SER A 562 -18.46 -13.25 -4.11
N ARG A 563 -18.60 -14.53 -3.75
CA ARG A 563 -19.88 -15.28 -3.79
C ARG A 563 -20.60 -15.07 -2.47
N ARG A 564 -21.92 -14.81 -2.55
CA ARG A 564 -22.81 -14.70 -1.38
C ARG A 564 -22.80 -15.97 -0.55
#